data_AF-A0A0F9WHU0-F1
#
_entry.id   AF-A0A0F9WHU0-F1
#
_cell.length_a   1.000
_cell.length_b   1.000
_cell.length_c   1.000
_cell.angle_alpha   90.00
_cell.angle_beta   90.00
_cell.angle_gamma   90.00
#
_symmetry.space_group_name_H-M   'P 1'
#
loop_
_entity.id
_entity.type
_entity.pdbx_description
1 polymer ?
#
loop_
_entity_poly.entity_id
_entity_poly.type
_entity_poly.pdbx_seq_one_letter_code
_entity_poly.pdbx_strand_id
1 'polypeptide(L)'
;MKKTTFDWELYHKMYQFHKIASEQGIRLSAEKLRDHFEIPDRTARYYFFMVSNNYSQSLQTTKSRGENRLIIPDIHAPFVKKGFLEHCVKAYHDYYCTKVTFLGDILDNHFTSFWKSDPDGLSAKDEVEMAIDILQPWYNAFPEAEICTGNHDVRIRRQAFDAGISEKWIKDYSEVMETPGWIWDDYWDHFGTRYTHGDGPGGALNGAFQRVLYWDLSTVQGHWHTSSYTRWKVSESNRLYAFQLGCGMDYKSYAAAYSKKSQKKPVIECGVILDDGRIPIHLPMYL
;
A
#
# COMPACT_ATOMS: atom_id res chain seq x y z
N MET A 1 26.62 -9.93 11.95
CA MET A 1 25.95 -10.49 10.76
C MET A 1 25.58 -9.33 9.83
N LYS A 2 26.20 -9.21 8.66
CA LYS A 2 25.81 -8.19 7.67
C LYS A 2 24.41 -8.55 7.16
N LYS A 3 23.43 -7.67 7.37
CA LYS A 3 22.10 -7.77 6.75
C LYS A 3 22.32 -7.64 5.24
N THR A 4 22.05 -8.69 4.49
CA THR A 4 21.93 -8.60 3.03
C THR A 4 20.75 -7.69 2.74
N THR A 5 21.04 -6.46 2.29
CA THR A 5 20.05 -5.58 1.68
C THR A 5 19.51 -6.27 0.43
N PHE A 6 18.19 -6.32 0.29
CA PHE A 6 17.55 -6.89 -0.88
C PHE A 6 17.90 -6.06 -2.12
N ASP A 7 18.44 -6.70 -3.15
CA ASP A 7 18.80 -6.07 -4.41
C ASP A 7 17.64 -6.22 -5.39
N TRP A 8 16.91 -5.12 -5.60
CA TRP A 8 15.76 -5.05 -6.49
C TRP A 8 16.18 -5.12 -7.97
N GLU A 9 17.35 -4.63 -8.34
CA GLU A 9 17.81 -4.67 -9.73
C GLU A 9 18.12 -6.12 -10.13
N LEU A 10 18.81 -6.85 -9.24
CA LEU A 10 19.07 -8.27 -9.40
C LEU A 10 17.76 -9.08 -9.47
N TYR A 11 16.77 -8.74 -8.64
CA TYR A 11 15.46 -9.40 -8.66
C TYR A 11 14.79 -9.29 -10.03
N HIS A 12 14.72 -8.10 -10.60
CA HIS A 12 14.08 -7.86 -11.89
C HIS A 12 14.80 -8.61 -13.02
N LYS A 13 16.14 -8.60 -13.03
CA LYS A 13 16.93 -9.35 -14.01
C LYS A 13 16.64 -10.86 -13.92
N MET A 14 16.59 -11.40 -12.70
CA MET A 14 16.27 -12.82 -12.48
C MET A 14 14.83 -13.17 -12.84
N TYR A 15 13.87 -12.27 -12.61
CA TYR A 15 12.47 -12.45 -12.98
C TYR A 15 12.29 -12.49 -14.51
N GLN A 16 12.88 -11.53 -15.24
CA GLN A 16 12.83 -11.51 -16.71
C GLN A 16 13.52 -12.73 -17.31
N PHE A 17 14.69 -13.11 -16.77
CA PHE A 17 15.38 -14.32 -17.20
C PHE A 17 14.52 -15.58 -16.98
N HIS A 18 13.88 -15.69 -15.81
CA HIS A 18 12.97 -16.80 -15.50
C HIS A 18 11.75 -16.85 -16.43
N LYS A 19 11.18 -15.68 -16.76
CA LYS A 19 10.08 -15.55 -17.72
C LYS A 19 10.47 -16.06 -19.10
N ILE A 20 11.57 -15.55 -19.68
CA ILE A 20 12.06 -15.94 -21.02
C ILE A 20 12.37 -17.42 -21.09
N ALA A 21 13.10 -17.96 -20.10
CA ALA A 21 13.45 -19.38 -20.07
C ALA A 21 12.18 -20.25 -20.06
N SER A 22 11.16 -19.84 -19.32
CA SER A 22 9.96 -20.63 -19.18
C SER A 22 9.03 -20.54 -20.40
N GLU A 23 8.96 -19.39 -21.08
CA GLU A 23 8.32 -19.25 -22.41
C GLU A 23 8.95 -20.18 -23.46
N GLN A 24 10.23 -20.50 -23.30
CA GLN A 24 10.96 -21.46 -24.14
C GLN A 24 10.85 -22.92 -23.63
N GLY A 25 10.05 -23.18 -22.59
CA GLY A 25 9.90 -24.52 -21.99
C GLY A 25 11.12 -24.97 -21.19
N ILE A 26 12.06 -24.07 -20.87
CA ILE A 26 13.28 -24.39 -20.14
C ILE A 26 13.01 -24.30 -18.63
N ARG A 27 13.15 -25.43 -17.94
CA ARG A 27 13.08 -25.46 -16.48
C ARG A 27 14.38 -24.93 -15.86
N LEU A 28 14.27 -23.84 -15.11
CA LEU A 28 15.36 -23.27 -14.33
C LEU A 28 15.49 -23.91 -12.95
N SER A 29 16.68 -23.78 -12.37
CA SER A 29 17.01 -24.17 -11.00
C SER A 29 17.77 -23.02 -10.32
N ALA A 30 17.80 -23.02 -8.99
CA ALA A 30 18.64 -22.10 -8.22
C ALA A 30 20.12 -22.17 -8.65
N GLU A 31 20.60 -23.36 -9.02
CA GLU A 31 21.96 -23.56 -9.51
C GLU A 31 22.22 -22.86 -10.85
N LYS A 32 21.30 -22.97 -11.81
CA LYS A 32 21.42 -22.26 -13.10
C LYS A 32 21.41 -20.74 -12.92
N LEU A 33 20.61 -20.24 -11.97
CA LEU A 33 20.57 -18.81 -11.65
C LEU A 33 21.83 -18.35 -10.93
N ARG A 34 22.37 -19.17 -10.02
CA ARG A 34 23.65 -18.94 -9.35
C ARG A 34 24.75 -18.73 -10.39
N ASP A 35 24.86 -19.67 -11.33
CA ASP A 35 25.93 -19.69 -12.32
C ASP A 35 25.76 -18.58 -13.36
N HIS A 36 24.53 -18.27 -13.77
CA HIS A 36 24.25 -17.22 -14.76
C HIS A 36 24.47 -15.80 -14.21
N PHE A 37 24.10 -15.55 -12.95
CA PHE A 37 24.20 -14.23 -12.33
C PHE A 37 25.44 -14.06 -11.45
N GLU A 38 26.29 -15.08 -11.34
CA GLU A 38 27.52 -15.10 -10.53
C GLU A 38 27.28 -14.71 -9.05
N ILE A 39 26.15 -15.15 -8.49
CA ILE A 39 25.71 -14.82 -7.13
C ILE A 39 25.95 -15.97 -6.14
N PRO A 40 26.02 -15.71 -4.82
CA PRO A 40 26.13 -16.78 -3.82
C PRO A 40 24.94 -17.74 -3.84
N ASP A 41 25.17 -19.03 -3.55
CA ASP A 41 24.14 -20.09 -3.56
C ASP A 41 22.91 -19.76 -2.69
N ARG A 42 23.16 -19.13 -1.53
CA ARG A 42 22.08 -18.66 -0.63
C ARG A 42 21.20 -17.60 -1.27
N THR A 43 21.81 -16.64 -1.98
CA THR A 43 21.09 -15.59 -2.73
C THR A 43 20.33 -16.22 -3.88
N ALA A 44 20.97 -17.11 -4.65
CA ALA A 44 20.34 -17.80 -5.77
C ALA A 44 19.10 -18.61 -5.35
N ARG A 45 19.16 -19.34 -4.22
CA ARG A 45 17.99 -20.07 -3.69
C ARG A 45 16.86 -19.15 -3.26
N TYR A 46 17.19 -18.06 -2.57
CA TYR A 46 16.21 -17.10 -2.08
C TYR A 46 15.48 -16.41 -3.24
N TYR A 47 16.22 -15.94 -4.24
CA TYR A 47 15.64 -15.33 -5.43
C TYR A 47 14.94 -16.34 -6.34
N PHE A 48 15.48 -17.56 -6.51
CA PHE A 48 14.83 -18.64 -7.25
C PHE A 48 13.44 -18.92 -6.68
N PHE A 49 13.32 -19.06 -5.36
CA PHE A 49 12.03 -19.24 -4.70
C PHE A 49 11.04 -18.14 -5.04
N MET A 50 11.47 -16.87 -5.02
CA MET A 50 10.62 -15.73 -5.35
C MET A 50 10.17 -15.75 -6.81
N VAL A 51 11.09 -15.94 -7.77
CA VAL A 51 10.74 -15.91 -9.20
C VAL A 51 9.98 -17.17 -9.65
N SER A 52 10.28 -18.34 -9.07
CA SER A 52 9.60 -19.59 -9.38
C SER A 52 8.17 -19.61 -8.86
N ASN A 53 7.92 -19.00 -7.69
CA ASN A 53 6.55 -18.87 -7.17
C ASN A 53 5.73 -17.92 -8.04
N ASN A 54 6.30 -16.79 -8.47
CA ASN A 54 5.62 -15.87 -9.39
C ASN A 54 5.32 -16.48 -10.75
N TYR A 55 6.20 -17.34 -11.28
CA TYR A 55 5.94 -17.99 -12.58
C TYR A 55 5.04 -19.23 -12.48
N SER A 56 5.15 -20.03 -11.41
CA SER A 56 4.25 -21.17 -11.18
C SER A 56 2.78 -20.75 -11.06
N GLN A 57 2.52 -19.51 -10.65
CA GLN A 57 1.20 -18.87 -10.68
C GLN A 57 0.69 -18.61 -12.12
N SER A 58 1.58 -18.33 -13.09
CA SER A 58 1.19 -18.11 -14.50
C SER A 58 0.80 -19.39 -15.25
N LEU A 59 1.30 -20.56 -14.81
CA LEU A 59 1.01 -21.86 -15.42
C LEU A 59 -0.07 -22.67 -14.69
N GLN A 60 -0.55 -22.23 -13.52
CA GLN A 60 -1.61 -22.90 -12.75
C GLN A 60 -3.02 -22.33 -12.95
N THR A 61 -3.24 -21.42 -13.91
CA THR A 61 -4.54 -20.79 -14.15
C THR A 61 -5.41 -21.57 -15.14
N THR A 62 -5.90 -22.74 -14.74
CA THR A 62 -7.07 -23.39 -15.40
C THR A 62 -8.29 -23.52 -14.51
N LYS A 63 -8.32 -22.83 -13.37
CA LYS A 63 -9.55 -22.49 -12.64
C LYS A 63 -9.45 -21.03 -12.21
N SER A 64 -10.43 -20.21 -12.59
CA SER A 64 -10.53 -18.81 -12.17
C SER A 64 -10.64 -18.77 -10.64
N ARG A 65 -9.52 -18.55 -9.95
CA ARG A 65 -9.56 -18.03 -8.59
C ARG A 65 -10.07 -16.59 -8.72
N GLY A 66 -11.07 -16.24 -7.92
CA GLY A 66 -11.63 -14.89 -7.89
C GLY A 66 -10.59 -13.82 -7.54
N GLU A 67 -11.00 -12.56 -7.49
CA GLU A 67 -10.11 -11.47 -7.14
C GLU A 67 -9.76 -11.51 -5.64
N ASN A 68 -8.46 -11.64 -5.35
CA ASN A 68 -7.89 -11.33 -4.04
C ASN A 68 -7.17 -9.98 -4.15
N ARG A 69 -7.36 -9.11 -3.16
CA ARG A 69 -6.86 -7.74 -3.19
C ARG A 69 -6.04 -7.41 -1.95
N LEU A 70 -4.84 -6.89 -2.17
CA LEU A 70 -4.00 -6.32 -1.11
C LEU A 70 -4.46 -4.89 -0.82
N ILE A 71 -4.58 -4.56 0.46
CA ILE A 71 -5.00 -3.26 0.95
C ILE A 71 -3.89 -2.65 1.78
N ILE A 72 -3.41 -1.47 1.38
CA ILE A 72 -2.27 -0.79 1.99
C ILE A 72 -2.74 0.56 2.56
N PRO A 73 -2.78 0.73 3.89
CA PRO A 73 -3.20 1.98 4.51
C PRO A 73 -2.04 2.97 4.70
N ASP A 74 -2.34 4.26 4.59
CA ASP A 74 -1.66 5.40 5.22
C ASP A 74 -0.14 5.21 5.39
N ILE A 75 0.61 5.22 4.29
CA ILE A 75 2.06 5.00 4.35
C ILE A 75 2.82 6.26 4.78
N HIS A 76 2.27 7.44 4.49
CA HIS A 76 2.84 8.75 4.82
C HIS A 76 4.30 8.89 4.42
N ALA A 77 4.61 8.73 3.13
CA ALA A 77 5.94 9.02 2.61
C ALA A 77 6.30 10.49 2.88
N PRO A 78 7.54 10.78 3.35
CA PRO A 78 8.69 9.86 3.47
C PRO A 78 8.81 9.12 4.83
N PHE A 79 7.88 9.29 5.75
CA PHE A 79 7.92 8.75 7.12
C PHE A 79 7.42 7.30 7.25
N VAL A 80 7.61 6.50 6.19
CA VAL A 80 7.15 5.11 6.14
C VAL A 80 7.92 4.23 7.13
N LYS A 81 7.22 3.29 7.77
CA LYS A 81 7.83 2.30 8.65
C LYS A 81 8.79 1.40 7.87
N LYS A 82 10.06 1.37 8.30
CA LYS A 82 11.05 0.45 7.75
C LYS A 82 10.57 -1.01 7.86
N GLY A 83 10.63 -1.76 6.76
CA GLY A 83 10.18 -3.15 6.69
C GLY A 83 8.72 -3.31 6.24
N PHE A 84 7.98 -2.21 6.11
CA PHE A 84 6.55 -2.27 5.82
C PHE A 84 6.25 -2.62 4.35
N LEU A 85 7.08 -2.16 3.40
CA LEU A 85 6.98 -2.58 2.00
C LEU A 85 7.17 -4.10 1.89
N GLU A 86 8.20 -4.65 2.53
CA GLU A 86 8.48 -6.08 2.53
C GLU A 86 7.34 -6.89 3.14
N HIS A 87 6.71 -6.35 4.19
CA HIS A 87 5.52 -6.92 4.79
C HIS A 87 4.33 -6.97 3.81
N CYS A 88 4.08 -5.87 3.08
CA CYS A 88 3.02 -5.80 2.08
C CYS A 88 3.27 -6.73 0.88
N VAL A 89 4.51 -6.80 0.38
CA VAL A 89 4.91 -7.71 -0.70
C VAL A 89 4.72 -9.17 -0.29
N LYS A 90 5.12 -9.52 0.95
CA LYS A 90 4.88 -10.86 1.49
C LYS A 90 3.39 -11.19 1.54
N ALA A 91 2.57 -10.26 2.04
CA ALA A 91 1.11 -10.43 2.08
C ALA A 91 0.52 -10.64 0.68
N TYR A 92 0.93 -9.84 -0.30
CA TYR A 92 0.50 -9.97 -1.70
C TYR A 92 0.69 -11.40 -2.21
N HIS A 93 1.87 -11.99 -1.99
CA HIS A 93 2.20 -13.32 -2.48
C HIS A 93 1.56 -14.45 -1.68
N ASP A 94 1.56 -14.36 -0.34
CA ASP A 94 0.98 -15.39 0.54
C ASP A 94 -0.52 -15.59 0.32
N TYR A 95 -1.22 -14.49 -0.01
CA TYR A 95 -2.66 -14.48 -0.25
C TYR A 95 -3.05 -14.49 -1.73
N TYR A 96 -2.07 -14.65 -2.63
CA TYR A 96 -2.30 -14.70 -4.09
C TYR A 96 -3.11 -13.50 -4.58
N CYS A 97 -2.79 -12.31 -4.08
CA CYS A 97 -3.44 -11.09 -4.50
C CYS A 97 -3.18 -10.84 -5.99
N THR A 98 -4.18 -10.26 -6.65
CA THR A 98 -4.18 -9.92 -8.07
C THR A 98 -4.37 -8.42 -8.29
N LYS A 99 -4.86 -7.70 -7.28
CA LYS A 99 -5.07 -6.25 -7.26
C LYS A 99 -4.50 -5.63 -5.98
N VAL A 100 -4.18 -4.34 -6.06
CA VAL A 100 -3.66 -3.53 -4.94
C VAL A 100 -4.49 -2.26 -4.85
N THR A 101 -4.93 -1.95 -3.64
CA THR A 101 -5.55 -0.65 -3.32
C THR A 101 -4.81 0.00 -2.17
N PHE A 102 -4.41 1.25 -2.36
CA PHE A 102 -3.96 2.09 -1.27
C PHE A 102 -5.11 2.94 -0.75
N LEU A 103 -5.24 3.07 0.57
CA LEU A 103 -6.33 3.81 1.21
C LEU A 103 -5.99 5.28 1.46
N GLY A 104 -5.15 5.88 0.62
CA GLY A 104 -4.75 7.28 0.74
C GLY A 104 -3.72 7.56 1.82
N ASP A 105 -3.45 8.85 2.00
CA ASP A 105 -2.32 9.38 2.76
C ASP A 105 -1.01 8.70 2.34
N ILE A 106 -0.79 8.71 1.02
CA ILE A 106 0.46 8.26 0.39
C ILE A 106 1.58 9.23 0.76
N LEU A 107 1.31 10.53 0.68
CA LEU A 107 2.22 11.60 1.04
C LEU A 107 1.85 12.14 2.43
N ASP A 108 2.83 12.41 3.28
CA ASP A 108 2.54 13.06 4.58
C ASP A 108 2.24 14.55 4.40
N ASN A 109 2.96 15.25 3.54
CA ASN A 109 2.84 16.70 3.33
C ASN A 109 2.86 17.46 4.67
N HIS A 110 3.77 17.09 5.58
CA HIS A 110 3.94 17.66 6.90
C HIS A 110 4.13 19.18 6.85
N PHE A 111 4.93 19.66 5.89
CA PHE A 111 5.24 21.09 5.74
C PHE A 111 3.99 21.96 5.54
N THR A 112 2.94 21.41 4.95
CA THR A 112 1.66 22.11 4.73
C THR A 112 0.68 21.93 5.89
N SER A 113 1.04 21.18 6.93
CA SER A 113 0.14 20.92 8.04
C SER A 113 -0.25 22.20 8.78
N PHE A 114 -1.45 22.21 9.36
CA PHE A 114 -1.93 23.33 10.19
C PHE A 114 -1.25 23.40 11.57
N TRP A 115 -0.35 22.44 11.87
CA TRP A 115 0.46 22.41 13.07
C TRP A 115 1.76 23.18 12.84
N LYS A 116 2.34 23.74 13.92
CA LYS A 116 3.62 24.44 13.81
C LYS A 116 4.68 23.47 13.27
N SER A 117 5.23 23.79 12.10
CA SER A 117 6.34 23.05 11.50
C SER A 117 7.54 23.07 12.46
N ASP A 118 8.20 21.91 12.58
CA ASP A 118 9.49 21.82 13.26
C ASP A 118 10.50 22.68 12.48
N PRO A 119 11.13 23.71 13.09
CA PRO A 119 12.10 24.54 12.40
C PRO A 119 13.32 23.76 11.88
N ASP A 120 13.58 22.57 12.45
CA ASP A 120 14.64 21.65 12.04
C ASP A 120 14.11 20.47 11.18
N GLY A 121 12.83 20.50 10.79
CA GLY A 121 12.20 19.52 9.91
C GLY A 121 12.52 19.71 8.43
N LEU A 122 12.06 18.78 7.58
CA LEU A 122 12.21 18.89 6.13
C LEU A 122 11.49 20.12 5.58
N SER A 123 12.11 20.80 4.62
CA SER A 123 11.44 21.84 3.85
C SER A 123 10.39 21.22 2.91
N ALA A 124 9.51 22.06 2.37
CA ALA A 124 8.52 21.66 1.37
C ALA A 124 9.13 20.89 0.18
N LYS A 125 10.30 21.35 -0.27
CA LYS A 125 11.03 20.76 -1.38
C LYS A 125 11.65 19.42 -0.96
N ASP A 126 12.35 19.40 0.17
CA ASP A 126 13.04 18.18 0.61
C ASP A 126 12.06 17.05 0.92
N GLU A 127 10.87 17.38 1.44
CA GLU A 127 9.84 16.39 1.76
C GLU A 127 9.28 15.72 0.49
N VAL A 128 8.97 16.49 -0.55
CA VAL A 128 8.43 15.91 -1.80
C VAL A 128 9.49 15.12 -2.56
N GLU A 129 10.73 15.60 -2.63
CA GLU A 129 11.85 14.87 -3.27
C GLU A 129 12.11 13.54 -2.55
N MET A 130 12.16 13.56 -1.22
CA MET A 130 12.34 12.33 -0.43
C MET A 130 11.14 11.38 -0.54
N ALA A 131 9.92 11.92 -0.63
CA ALA A 131 8.73 11.09 -0.82
C ALA A 131 8.76 10.40 -2.19
N ILE A 132 9.12 11.08 -3.27
CA ILE A 132 9.29 10.48 -4.61
C ILE A 132 10.30 9.34 -4.56
N ASP A 133 11.47 9.55 -3.95
CA ASP A 133 12.51 8.53 -3.81
C ASP A 133 12.01 7.29 -3.04
N ILE A 134 11.27 7.50 -1.94
CA ILE A 134 10.70 6.43 -1.13
C ILE A 134 9.60 5.68 -1.89
N LEU A 135 8.85 6.35 -2.75
CA LEU A 135 7.76 5.75 -3.54
C LEU A 135 8.26 4.89 -4.70
N GLN A 136 9.46 5.13 -5.24
CA GLN A 136 9.99 4.32 -6.35
C GLN A 136 10.04 2.80 -6.06
N PRO A 137 10.55 2.34 -4.89
CA PRO A 137 10.41 0.94 -4.48
C PRO A 137 8.98 0.43 -4.39
N TRP A 138 8.02 1.25 -3.93
CA TRP A 138 6.61 0.87 -3.87
C TRP A 138 6.02 0.71 -5.26
N TYR A 139 6.31 1.63 -6.17
CA TYR A 139 5.87 1.58 -7.56
C TYR A 139 6.46 0.37 -8.29
N ASN A 140 7.73 0.06 -8.07
CA ASN A 140 8.36 -1.14 -8.63
C ASN A 140 7.72 -2.45 -8.13
N ALA A 141 7.32 -2.49 -6.85
CA ALA A 141 6.64 -3.64 -6.28
C ALA A 141 5.18 -3.76 -6.76
N PHE A 142 4.50 -2.63 -6.92
CA PHE A 142 3.08 -2.52 -7.28
C PHE A 142 2.89 -1.52 -8.43
N PRO A 143 3.25 -1.89 -9.67
CA PRO A 143 3.25 -0.96 -10.80
C PRO A 143 1.85 -0.50 -11.23
N GLU A 144 0.83 -1.30 -10.91
CA GLU A 144 -0.58 -0.97 -11.11
C GLU A 144 -1.30 -0.99 -9.76
N ALA A 145 -1.86 0.15 -9.36
CA ALA A 145 -2.58 0.27 -8.10
C ALA A 145 -3.70 1.31 -8.20
N GLU A 146 -4.78 1.05 -7.46
CA GLU A 146 -5.85 2.01 -7.24
C GLU A 146 -5.58 2.75 -5.93
N ILE A 147 -5.60 4.07 -5.97
CA ILE A 147 -5.27 4.93 -4.83
C ILE A 147 -6.53 5.70 -4.44
N CYS A 148 -6.96 5.57 -3.19
CA CYS A 148 -7.91 6.50 -2.61
C CYS A 148 -7.20 7.82 -2.28
N THR A 149 -7.78 8.97 -2.55
CA THR A 149 -7.22 10.26 -2.11
C THR A 149 -7.40 10.42 -0.59
N GLY A 150 -6.30 10.71 0.11
CA GLY A 150 -6.32 11.00 1.54
C GLY A 150 -6.33 12.49 1.86
N ASN A 151 -6.61 12.84 3.11
CA ASN A 151 -6.67 14.25 3.52
C ASN A 151 -5.27 14.92 3.56
N HIS A 152 -4.19 14.13 3.62
CA HIS A 152 -2.83 14.63 3.44
C HIS A 152 -2.49 14.83 1.96
N ASP A 153 -2.91 13.91 1.09
CA ASP A 153 -2.64 13.96 -0.35
C ASP A 153 -3.24 15.22 -1.00
N VAL A 154 -4.51 15.51 -0.69
CA VAL A 154 -5.26 16.63 -1.31
C VAL A 154 -4.88 18.00 -0.78
N ARG A 155 -4.05 18.09 0.27
CA ARG A 155 -3.79 19.34 1.00
C ARG A 155 -3.13 20.40 0.13
N ILE A 156 -2.17 20.01 -0.71
CA ILE A 156 -1.46 20.92 -1.63
C ILE A 156 -2.44 21.51 -2.65
N ARG A 157 -3.27 20.67 -3.27
CA ARG A 157 -4.28 21.13 -4.24
C ARG A 157 -5.29 22.09 -3.60
N ARG A 158 -5.75 21.80 -2.37
CA ARG A 158 -6.65 22.68 -1.61
C ARG A 158 -6.02 24.05 -1.36
N GLN A 159 -4.77 24.10 -0.90
CA GLN A 159 -4.07 25.37 -0.67
C GLN A 159 -3.83 26.16 -1.96
N ALA A 160 -3.50 25.48 -3.07
CA ALA A 160 -3.37 26.13 -4.37
C ALA A 160 -4.70 26.74 -4.84
N PHE A 161 -5.80 26.01 -4.66
CA PHE A 161 -7.14 26.50 -4.99
C PHE A 161 -7.56 27.69 -4.11
N ASP A 162 -7.29 27.65 -2.80
CA ASP A 162 -7.52 28.77 -1.88
C ASP A 162 -6.71 30.01 -2.25
N ALA A 163 -5.53 29.82 -2.86
CA ALA A 163 -4.71 30.89 -3.43
C ALA A 163 -5.19 31.37 -4.82
N GLY A 164 -6.30 30.84 -5.34
CA GLY A 164 -6.88 31.21 -6.63
C GLY A 164 -6.23 30.53 -7.84
N ILE A 165 -5.42 29.49 -7.63
CA ILE A 165 -4.77 28.73 -8.71
C ILE A 165 -5.75 27.68 -9.24
N SER A 166 -6.01 27.71 -10.55
CA SER A 166 -6.84 26.68 -11.19
C SER A 166 -6.15 25.32 -11.17
N GLU A 167 -6.92 24.26 -10.95
CA GLU A 167 -6.44 22.87 -11.01
C GLU A 167 -5.75 22.52 -12.34
N LYS A 168 -6.12 23.18 -13.45
CA LYS A 168 -5.46 23.01 -14.75
C LYS A 168 -3.96 23.36 -14.76
N TRP A 169 -3.49 24.15 -13.78
CA TRP A 169 -2.08 24.49 -13.63
C TRP A 169 -1.33 23.52 -12.72
N ILE A 170 -2.03 22.59 -12.07
CA ILE A 170 -1.47 21.67 -11.08
C ILE A 170 -1.29 20.32 -11.75
N LYS A 171 -0.10 19.75 -11.61
CA LYS A 171 0.20 18.40 -12.12
C LYS A 171 -0.64 17.32 -11.43
N ASP A 172 -0.82 16.21 -12.13
CA ASP A 172 -1.48 15.06 -11.55
C ASP A 172 -0.65 14.35 -10.49
N TYR A 173 -1.31 13.72 -9.53
CA TYR A 173 -0.65 13.01 -8.43
C TYR A 173 0.36 11.98 -8.95
N SER A 174 -0.05 11.16 -9.91
CA SER A 174 0.81 10.16 -10.57
C SER A 174 1.97 10.79 -11.35
N GLU A 175 1.82 12.00 -11.87
CA GLU A 175 2.91 12.73 -12.53
C GLU A 175 3.91 13.26 -11.50
N VAL A 176 3.43 13.87 -10.42
CA VAL A 176 4.28 14.40 -9.33
C VAL A 176 5.06 13.28 -8.65
N MET A 177 4.41 12.13 -8.42
CA MET A 177 5.00 10.99 -7.73
C MET A 177 5.77 10.03 -8.66
N GLU A 178 5.78 10.30 -9.96
CA GLU A 178 6.41 9.43 -10.97
C GLU A 178 5.85 7.99 -10.95
N THR A 179 4.53 7.86 -10.76
CA THR A 179 3.80 6.59 -10.66
C THR A 179 2.69 6.48 -11.71
N PRO A 180 3.00 6.43 -13.02
CA PRO A 180 2.00 6.54 -14.09
C PRO A 180 0.96 5.40 -14.11
N GLY A 181 1.25 4.25 -13.49
CA GLY A 181 0.30 3.14 -13.35
C GLY A 181 -0.59 3.22 -12.10
N TRP A 182 -0.42 4.25 -11.28
CA TRP A 182 -1.29 4.50 -10.13
C TRP A 182 -2.43 5.43 -10.51
N ILE A 183 -3.66 4.98 -10.29
CA ILE A 183 -4.87 5.73 -10.62
C ILE A 183 -5.49 6.24 -9.32
N TRP A 184 -5.80 7.53 -9.28
CA TRP A 184 -6.25 8.22 -8.08
C TRP A 184 -7.72 8.60 -8.20
N ASP A 185 -8.50 8.30 -7.17
CA ASP A 185 -9.89 8.73 -7.02
C ASP A 185 -10.24 8.80 -5.53
N ASP A 186 -11.38 9.39 -5.15
CA ASP A 186 -11.79 9.52 -3.75
C ASP A 186 -12.20 8.16 -3.14
N TYR A 187 -12.69 7.25 -3.98
CA TYR A 187 -13.07 5.90 -3.59
C TYR A 187 -13.07 4.94 -4.79
N TRP A 188 -13.05 3.64 -4.48
CA TRP A 188 -13.17 2.57 -5.46
C TRP A 188 -14.26 1.60 -5.00
N ASP A 189 -15.07 1.09 -5.94
CA ASP A 189 -16.11 0.10 -5.64
C ASP A 189 -15.84 -1.20 -6.40
N HIS A 190 -15.67 -2.29 -5.66
CA HIS A 190 -15.49 -3.63 -6.24
C HIS A 190 -16.31 -4.65 -5.47
N PHE A 191 -17.09 -5.46 -6.18
CA PHE A 191 -17.87 -6.57 -5.60
C PHE A 191 -18.75 -6.19 -4.39
N GLY A 192 -19.36 -5.00 -4.42
CA GLY A 192 -20.20 -4.49 -3.32
C GLY A 192 -19.41 -4.02 -2.09
N THR A 193 -18.10 -3.85 -2.23
CA THR A 193 -17.21 -3.27 -1.22
C THR A 193 -16.65 -1.94 -1.72
N ARG A 194 -16.79 -0.91 -0.90
CA ARG A 194 -16.20 0.41 -1.10
C ARG A 194 -14.86 0.53 -0.37
N TYR A 195 -13.84 0.98 -1.08
CA TYR A 195 -12.54 1.35 -0.55
C TYR A 195 -12.46 2.87 -0.52
N THR A 196 -12.10 3.46 0.62
CA THR A 196 -11.99 4.90 0.78
C THR A 196 -10.96 5.23 1.86
N HIS A 197 -10.41 6.44 1.85
CA HIS A 197 -9.47 6.84 2.90
C HIS A 197 -10.13 6.90 4.28
N GLY A 198 -11.32 7.52 4.37
CA GLY A 198 -12.13 7.54 5.60
C GLY A 198 -12.12 8.87 6.35
N ASP A 199 -11.58 9.93 5.76
CA ASP A 199 -11.71 11.32 6.21
C ASP A 199 -13.15 11.85 6.03
N GLY A 200 -13.51 12.91 6.79
CA GLY A 200 -14.84 13.55 6.72
C GLY A 200 -15.80 13.27 7.89
N PRO A 201 -17.01 13.86 7.87
CA PRO A 201 -17.99 13.78 8.96
C PRO A 201 -18.53 12.35 9.09
N GLY A 202 -17.98 11.61 10.04
CA GLY A 202 -18.13 10.15 10.15
C GLY A 202 -16.84 9.47 10.58
N GLY A 203 -15.70 10.16 10.47
CA GLY A 203 -14.39 9.67 10.90
C GLY A 203 -14.27 9.30 12.38
N ALA A 204 -15.17 9.65 13.30
CA ALA A 204 -14.97 9.27 14.71
C ALA A 204 -14.80 7.74 14.94
N LEU A 205 -14.37 7.33 16.14
CA LEU A 205 -14.27 5.91 16.54
C LEU A 205 -15.48 5.10 16.02
N ASN A 206 -15.22 4.07 15.20
CA ASN A 206 -16.19 3.29 14.43
C ASN A 206 -16.64 3.87 13.06
N GLY A 207 -15.90 4.81 12.48
CA GLY A 207 -16.31 5.49 11.25
C GLY A 207 -16.58 4.57 10.06
N ALA A 208 -15.77 3.51 9.90
CA ALA A 208 -16.02 2.50 8.88
C ALA A 208 -17.41 1.84 9.04
N PHE A 209 -17.84 1.58 10.28
CA PHE A 209 -19.14 0.96 10.54
C PHE A 209 -20.30 1.94 10.33
N GLN A 210 -20.12 3.22 10.68
CA GLN A 210 -21.10 4.25 10.36
C GLN A 210 -21.32 4.34 8.84
N ARG A 211 -20.24 4.28 8.05
CA ARG A 211 -20.32 4.25 6.58
C ARG A 211 -21.08 3.03 6.07
N VAL A 212 -20.86 1.84 6.62
CA VAL A 212 -21.68 0.65 6.28
C VAL A 212 -23.16 0.87 6.57
N LEU A 213 -23.52 1.59 7.64
CA LEU A 213 -24.92 1.89 7.97
C LEU A 213 -25.54 2.90 7.01
N TYR A 214 -24.80 3.94 6.60
CA TYR A 214 -25.31 5.00 5.73
C TYR A 214 -25.27 4.65 4.25
N TRP A 215 -24.21 3.97 3.79
CA TRP A 215 -24.01 3.61 2.39
C TRP A 215 -24.60 2.26 2.03
N ASP A 216 -24.90 1.42 3.02
CA ASP A 216 -25.39 0.04 2.83
C ASP A 216 -24.46 -0.81 1.93
N LEU A 217 -23.15 -0.57 2.05
CA LEU A 217 -22.09 -1.28 1.36
C LEU A 217 -21.04 -1.75 2.37
N SER A 218 -20.37 -2.87 2.09
CA SER A 218 -19.15 -3.19 2.81
C SER A 218 -18.14 -2.06 2.62
N THR A 219 -17.43 -1.66 3.66
CA THR A 219 -16.53 -0.50 3.63
C THR A 219 -15.16 -0.87 4.18
N VAL A 220 -14.12 -0.53 3.42
CA VAL A 220 -12.71 -0.66 3.77
C VAL A 220 -12.11 0.74 3.87
N GLN A 221 -11.49 1.07 5.00
CA GLN A 221 -10.86 2.38 5.19
C GLN A 221 -9.61 2.37 6.08
N GLY A 222 -8.81 3.44 5.95
CA GLY A 222 -7.62 3.76 6.73
C GLY A 222 -7.88 4.95 7.66
N HIS A 223 -6.98 5.94 7.67
CA HIS A 223 -7.07 7.23 8.37
C HIS A 223 -6.97 7.16 9.91
N TRP A 224 -7.54 6.14 10.55
CA TRP A 224 -7.48 5.95 12.00
C TRP A 224 -6.34 5.04 12.42
N HIS A 225 -5.13 5.58 12.38
CA HIS A 225 -3.87 4.84 12.56
C HIS A 225 -3.84 3.95 13.81
N THR A 226 -4.56 4.32 14.88
CA THR A 226 -4.60 3.58 16.17
C THR A 226 -5.70 2.51 16.25
N SER A 227 -6.42 2.24 15.16
CA SER A 227 -7.57 1.35 15.13
C SER A 227 -7.42 0.29 14.06
N SER A 228 -7.73 -0.94 14.44
CA SER A 228 -7.75 -2.11 13.56
C SER A 228 -8.93 -2.97 13.96
N TYR A 229 -9.93 -3.12 13.10
CA TYR A 229 -11.07 -3.98 13.38
C TYR A 229 -11.83 -4.40 12.12
N THR A 230 -12.49 -5.55 12.24
CA THR A 230 -13.57 -5.98 11.34
C THR A 230 -14.88 -6.01 12.13
N ARG A 231 -15.94 -5.39 11.61
CA ARG A 231 -17.28 -5.45 12.20
C ARG A 231 -18.32 -5.79 11.15
N TRP A 232 -19.08 -6.86 11.39
CA TRP A 232 -20.12 -7.31 10.47
C TRP A 232 -21.47 -6.67 10.78
N LYS A 233 -22.22 -6.34 9.72
CA LYS A 233 -23.64 -5.98 9.73
C LYS A 233 -24.37 -7.07 8.94
N VAL A 234 -25.20 -7.85 9.60
CA VAL A 234 -25.99 -8.93 8.97
C VAL A 234 -27.47 -8.59 9.10
N SER A 235 -28.17 -8.63 7.97
CA SER A 235 -29.64 -8.55 7.91
C SER A 235 -30.20 -9.88 7.40
N GLU A 236 -31.52 -9.96 7.23
CA GLU A 236 -32.17 -11.14 6.66
C GLU A 236 -31.68 -11.48 5.24
N SER A 237 -31.22 -10.48 4.49
CA SER A 237 -30.84 -10.61 3.07
C SER A 237 -29.36 -10.32 2.78
N ASN A 238 -28.67 -9.57 3.64
CA ASN A 238 -27.34 -9.04 3.34
C ASN A 238 -26.34 -9.34 4.47
N ARG A 239 -25.07 -9.50 4.08
CA ARG A 239 -23.92 -9.56 4.99
C ARG A 239 -22.88 -8.56 4.53
N LEU A 240 -22.77 -7.46 5.25
CA LEU A 240 -21.82 -6.38 5.01
C LEU A 240 -20.77 -6.36 6.12
N TYR A 241 -19.61 -5.77 5.84
CA TYR A 241 -18.57 -5.57 6.85
C TYR A 241 -17.95 -4.17 6.78
N ALA A 242 -17.52 -3.70 7.94
CA ALA A 242 -16.64 -2.57 8.11
C ALA A 242 -15.24 -3.10 8.41
N PHE A 243 -14.25 -2.69 7.62
CA PHE A 243 -12.85 -3.10 7.75
C PHE A 243 -11.99 -1.84 7.91
N GLN A 244 -11.56 -1.58 9.14
CA GLN A 244 -10.70 -0.46 9.51
C GLN A 244 -9.27 -0.95 9.65
N LEU A 245 -8.36 -0.42 8.84
CA LEU A 245 -6.94 -0.70 8.95
C LEU A 245 -6.19 0.41 9.71
N GLY A 246 -5.05 0.06 10.29
CA GLY A 246 -4.11 0.97 10.93
C GLY A 246 -3.35 1.84 9.93
N CYS A 247 -2.01 1.78 9.92
CA CYS A 247 -1.19 2.56 8.98
C CYS A 247 0.15 1.90 8.65
N GLY A 248 0.86 2.47 7.68
CA GLY A 248 2.25 2.15 7.33
C GLY A 248 3.29 3.13 7.87
N MET A 249 2.89 4.19 8.58
CA MET A 249 3.78 5.26 9.06
C MET A 249 4.65 4.82 10.26
N ASP A 250 5.91 5.28 10.31
CA ASP A 250 6.72 5.24 11.53
C ASP A 250 6.31 6.33 12.53
N TYR A 251 5.61 5.94 13.58
CA TYR A 251 5.18 6.83 14.67
C TYR A 251 6.34 7.48 15.45
N LYS A 252 7.59 7.05 15.24
CA LYS A 252 8.77 7.67 15.85
C LYS A 252 9.29 8.89 15.07
N SER A 253 8.79 9.12 13.86
CA SER A 253 9.13 10.29 13.05
C SER A 253 8.79 11.60 13.77
N TYR A 254 9.42 12.70 13.37
CA TYR A 254 9.06 14.02 13.89
C TYR A 254 7.66 14.44 13.39
N ALA A 255 7.24 13.97 12.21
CA ALA A 255 5.89 14.19 11.68
C ALA A 255 4.79 13.70 12.62
N ALA A 256 5.04 12.59 13.33
CA ALA A 256 4.14 12.05 14.34
C ALA A 256 4.23 12.74 15.73
N ALA A 257 4.99 13.84 15.88
CA ALA A 257 5.26 14.47 17.17
C ALA A 257 4.00 14.90 17.94
N TYR A 258 2.95 15.32 17.23
CA TYR A 258 1.65 15.69 17.81
C TYR A 258 1.03 14.54 18.63
N SER A 259 1.35 13.29 18.31
CA SER A 259 0.79 12.09 18.95
C SER A 259 1.74 11.42 19.96
N LYS A 260 2.96 11.94 20.18
CA LYS A 260 3.99 11.28 21.01
C LYS A 260 3.55 10.96 22.44
N LYS A 261 2.68 11.78 23.03
CA LYS A 261 2.11 11.60 24.38
C LYS A 261 0.81 10.79 24.41
N SER A 262 0.33 10.31 23.27
CA SER A 262 -0.87 9.47 23.19
C SER A 262 -0.62 8.12 23.85
N GLN A 263 -1.60 7.67 24.65
CA GLN A 263 -1.63 6.32 25.19
C GLN A 263 -1.89 5.27 24.10
N LYS A 264 -2.55 5.66 23.00
CA LYS A 264 -2.83 4.79 21.86
C LYS A 264 -1.68 4.88 20.85
N LYS A 265 -1.12 3.72 20.52
CA LYS A 265 -0.08 3.58 19.49
C LYS A 265 -0.71 3.18 18.16
N PRO A 266 -0.13 3.59 17.02
CA PRO A 266 -0.58 3.11 15.72
C PRO A 266 -0.46 1.59 15.59
N VAL A 267 -1.43 0.98 14.91
CA VAL A 267 -1.36 -0.42 14.47
C VAL A 267 -0.65 -0.42 13.14
N ILE A 268 0.56 -0.99 13.07
CA ILE A 268 1.27 -1.11 11.80
C ILE A 268 0.76 -2.37 11.10
N GLU A 269 0.03 -2.22 10.01
CA GLU A 269 -0.59 -3.35 9.32
C GLU A 269 -0.93 -3.05 7.87
N CYS A 270 -1.04 -4.11 7.07
CA CYS A 270 -1.81 -4.11 5.83
C CYS A 270 -2.99 -5.06 5.99
N GLY A 271 -3.86 -5.16 4.98
CA GLY A 271 -4.95 -6.12 4.97
C GLY A 271 -5.09 -6.78 3.61
N VAL A 272 -5.87 -7.85 3.56
CA VAL A 272 -6.31 -8.46 2.31
C VAL A 272 -7.81 -8.65 2.31
N ILE A 273 -8.42 -8.49 1.13
CA ILE A 273 -9.80 -8.88 0.88
C ILE A 273 -9.78 -10.04 -0.11
N LEU A 274 -10.29 -11.20 0.31
CA LEU A 274 -10.28 -12.42 -0.50
C LEU A 274 -11.66 -12.73 -1.09
N ASP A 275 -11.65 -13.61 -2.08
CA ASP A 275 -12.82 -14.24 -2.68
C ASP A 275 -13.83 -13.21 -3.20
N ASP A 276 -13.40 -12.32 -4.08
CA ASP A 276 -14.22 -11.27 -4.70
C ASP A 276 -14.92 -10.36 -3.66
N GLY A 277 -14.14 -9.77 -2.75
CA GLY A 277 -14.71 -8.80 -1.81
C GLY A 277 -15.42 -9.42 -0.59
N ARG A 278 -15.23 -10.71 -0.29
CA ARG A 278 -16.04 -11.41 0.73
C ARG A 278 -15.35 -11.58 2.08
N ILE A 279 -14.03 -11.75 2.10
CA ILE A 279 -13.31 -12.13 3.33
C ILE A 279 -12.21 -11.10 3.64
N PRO A 280 -12.45 -10.18 4.59
CA PRO A 280 -11.42 -9.28 5.09
C PRO A 280 -10.49 -9.97 6.10
N ILE A 281 -9.18 -9.77 5.97
CA ILE A 281 -8.17 -10.29 6.90
C ILE A 281 -7.15 -9.19 7.24
N HIS A 282 -6.98 -8.92 8.53
CA HIS A 282 -5.93 -8.04 9.06
C HIS A 282 -4.58 -8.76 9.07
N LEU A 283 -3.53 -8.06 8.64
CA LEU A 283 -2.16 -8.56 8.62
C LEU A 283 -1.26 -7.57 9.37
N PRO A 284 -1.27 -7.58 10.72
CA PRO A 284 -0.39 -6.75 11.51
C PRO A 284 1.08 -7.13 11.33
N MET A 285 1.94 -6.13 11.26
CA MET A 285 3.39 -6.28 11.20
C MET A 285 3.93 -6.54 12.62
N TYR A 286 4.83 -7.51 12.77
CA TYR A 286 5.54 -7.71 14.03
C TYR A 286 6.45 -6.51 14.33
N LEU A 287 6.35 -5.99 15.56
CA LEU A 287 7.04 -4.76 16.02
C LEU A 287 8.39 -5.03 16.70
#